data_AF-A0A158C3V3-F1
#
_entry.id   AF-A0A158C3V3-F1
#
_cell.length_a   1.000
_cell.length_b   1.000
_cell.length_c   1.000
_cell.angle_alpha   90.00
_cell.angle_beta   90.00
_cell.angle_gamma   90.00
#
_symmetry.space_group_name_H-M   'P 1'
#
loop_
_entity.id
_entity.type
_entity.pdbx_description
1 polymer ?
#
loop_
_entity_poly.entity_id
_entity_poly.type
_entity_poly.pdbx_seq_one_letter_code
_entity_poly.pdbx_strand_id
1 'polypeptide(L)'
;MPDTEVYKFQYTRRQGLQRTYDVVLNIRQLESGVSSYVAWVHFAGAFKGNGLVFPLIAKTTEEAAVEARGRDENDIEELTGIAE
;
A
#
# COMPACT_ATOMS: atom_id res chain seq x y z
N MET A 1 -8.12 -3.04 -21.28
CA MET A 1 -7.23 -2.25 -20.40
C MET A 1 -7.08 -3.06 -19.14
N PRO A 2 -5.89 -3.18 -18.52
CA PRO A 2 -5.80 -3.98 -17.31
C PRO A 2 -6.64 -3.31 -16.23
N ASP A 3 -7.54 -4.07 -15.62
CA ASP A 3 -8.39 -3.58 -14.55
C ASP A 3 -7.51 -3.30 -13.32
N THR A 4 -7.66 -2.10 -12.76
CA THR A 4 -7.01 -1.73 -11.49
C THR A 4 -7.99 -2.05 -10.37
N GLU A 5 -7.58 -2.90 -9.44
CA GLU A 5 -8.33 -3.17 -8.22
C GLU A 5 -7.91 -2.20 -7.12
N VAL A 6 -8.91 -1.68 -6.40
CA VAL A 6 -8.70 -0.67 -5.35
C VAL A 6 -9.10 -1.25 -3.99
N TYR A 7 -8.15 -1.25 -3.07
CA TYR A 7 -8.35 -1.71 -1.70
C TYR A 7 -8.18 -0.55 -0.74
N LYS A 8 -9.10 -0.43 0.23
CA LYS A 8 -9.06 0.62 1.24
C LYS A 8 -9.04 0.00 2.63
N PHE A 9 -8.17 0.49 3.49
CA PHE A 9 -8.13 0.07 4.88
C PHE A 9 -7.52 1.18 5.74
N GLN A 10 -7.67 1.01 7.06
CA GLN A 10 -7.00 1.85 8.04
C GLN A 10 -5.92 1.04 8.74
N TYR A 11 -4.82 1.71 9.06
CA TYR A 11 -3.73 1.13 9.82
C TYR A 11 -3.25 2.08 10.91
N THR A 12 -3.29 1.61 12.15
CA THR A 12 -2.75 2.34 13.30
C THR A 12 -1.32 1.89 13.55
N ARG A 13 -0.39 2.83 13.41
CA ARG A 13 1.02 2.58 13.69
C ARG A 13 1.19 2.20 15.17
N ARG A 14 2.00 1.19 15.45
CA ARG A 14 2.23 0.62 16.78
C ARG A 14 3.42 1.28 17.47
N GLN A 15 4.33 1.84 16.70
CA GLN A 15 5.54 2.50 17.18
C GLN A 15 5.48 4.03 16.97
N GLY A 16 6.27 4.77 17.75
CA GLY A 16 6.33 6.24 17.65
C GLY A 16 4.97 6.91 17.90
N LEU A 17 4.63 7.93 17.10
CA LEU A 17 3.30 8.53 17.12
C LEU A 17 2.28 7.54 16.55
N GLN A 18 1.39 7.04 17.41
CA GLN A 18 0.36 6.03 17.10
C GLN A 18 -0.80 6.60 16.28
N ARG A 19 -0.47 7.15 15.11
CA ARG A 19 -1.45 7.70 14.17
C ARG A 19 -2.16 6.58 13.43
N THR A 20 -3.43 6.80 13.17
CA THR A 20 -4.22 5.93 12.29
C THR A 20 -4.24 6.56 10.90
N TYR A 21 -3.68 5.83 9.94
CA TYR A 21 -3.59 6.25 8.55
C TYR A 21 -4.72 5.63 7.74
N ASP A 22 -5.25 6.42 6.79
CA ASP A 22 -6.15 5.95 5.75
C ASP A 22 -5.31 5.56 4.53
N VAL A 23 -5.42 4.31 4.08
CA VAL A 23 -4.63 3.76 2.99
C VAL A 23 -5.53 3.39 1.82
N VAL A 24 -5.11 3.78 0.62
CA VAL A 24 -5.69 3.32 -0.64
C VAL A 24 -4.62 2.59 -1.44
N LEU A 25 -4.76 1.28 -1.61
CA LEU A 25 -3.92 0.48 -2.52
C LEU A 25 -4.58 0.39 -3.88
N ASN A 26 -3.82 0.67 -4.92
CA ASN A 26 -4.21 0.44 -6.31
C ASN A 26 -3.32 -0.67 -6.83
N ILE A 27 -3.92 -1.79 -7.21
CA ILE A 27 -3.22 -2.99 -7.68
C ILE A 27 -3.59 -3.21 -9.13
N ARG A 28 -2.57 -3.44 -9.96
CA ARG A 28 -2.74 -3.68 -11.38
C ARG A 28 -1.91 -4.87 -11.79
N GLN A 29 -2.56 -5.84 -12.43
CA GLN A 29 -1.88 -6.92 -13.11
C GLN A 29 -1.43 -6.44 -14.50
N LEU A 30 -0.16 -6.57 -14.80
CA LEU A 30 0.40 -6.25 -16.11
C LEU A 30 0.23 -7.44 -17.06
N GLU A 31 0.23 -7.17 -18.36
CA GLU A 31 0.14 -8.23 -19.40
C GLU A 31 1.30 -9.24 -19.32
N SER A 32 2.42 -8.84 -18.70
CA SER A 32 3.56 -9.73 -18.41
C SER A 32 3.28 -10.75 -17.30
N GLY A 33 2.12 -10.69 -16.64
CA GLY A 33 1.78 -11.48 -15.45
C GLY A 33 2.34 -10.94 -14.15
N VAL A 34 3.08 -9.83 -14.18
CA VAL A 34 3.60 -9.16 -12.98
C VAL A 34 2.52 -8.30 -12.34
N SER A 35 2.34 -8.42 -11.03
CA SER A 35 1.48 -7.55 -10.25
C SER A 35 2.25 -6.31 -9.78
N SER A 36 1.70 -5.14 -10.06
CA SER A 36 2.22 -3.84 -9.63
C SER A 36 1.23 -3.18 -8.68
N TYR A 37 1.71 -2.36 -7.75
CA TYR A 37 0.84 -1.59 -6.88
C TYR A 37 1.36 -0.18 -6.61
N VAL A 38 0.47 0.70 -6.20
CA VAL A 38 0.81 1.96 -5.53
C VAL A 38 -0.11 2.15 -4.33
N ALA A 39 0.46 2.51 -3.19
CA ALA A 39 -0.30 2.89 -2.00
C ALA A 39 -0.41 4.41 -1.93
N TRP A 40 -1.53 4.96 -1.47
CA TRP A 40 -1.67 6.36 -1.07
C TRP A 40 -2.03 6.43 0.41
N VAL A 41 -1.07 6.85 1.22
CA VAL A 41 -1.20 6.93 2.68
C VAL A 41 -1.60 8.35 3.07
N HIS A 42 -2.66 8.47 3.85
CA HIS A 42 -3.16 9.75 4.37
C HIS A 42 -3.27 9.74 5.88
N PHE A 43 -3.09 10.90 6.50
CA PHE A 43 -3.41 11.13 7.90
C PHE A 43 -4.18 12.45 8.04
N ALA A 44 -5.35 12.39 8.68
CA ALA A 44 -6.24 13.54 8.84
C ALA A 44 -6.55 14.26 7.50
N GLY A 45 -6.72 13.47 6.42
CA GLY A 45 -6.97 13.97 5.07
C GLY A 45 -5.75 14.51 4.32
N ALA A 46 -4.58 14.63 4.96
CA ALA A 46 -3.34 15.04 4.30
C ALA A 46 -2.59 13.83 3.74
N PHE A 47 -2.15 13.91 2.48
CA PHE A 47 -1.30 12.90 1.86
C PHE A 47 0.07 12.86 2.54
N LYS A 48 0.55 11.65 2.88
CA LYS A 48 1.79 11.41 3.62
C LYS A 48 2.84 10.67 2.80
N GLY A 49 2.45 9.89 1.80
CA GLY A 49 3.40 9.18 0.96
C GLY A 49 2.79 7.94 0.31
N ASN A 50 3.63 7.20 -0.40
CA ASN A 50 3.23 6.00 -1.13
C ASN A 50 3.95 4.72 -0.66
N GLY A 51 4.71 4.81 0.44
CA GLY A 51 5.63 3.74 0.82
C GLY A 51 6.69 3.49 -0.26
N LEU A 52 7.23 2.28 -0.27
CA LEU A 52 8.11 1.79 -1.32
C LEU A 52 7.32 1.10 -2.43
N VAL A 53 7.57 1.49 -3.68
CA VAL A 53 6.88 0.92 -4.84
C VAL A 53 7.78 -0.08 -5.55
N PHE A 54 7.57 -1.36 -5.28
CA PHE A 54 8.26 -2.46 -5.93
C PHE A 54 7.27 -3.46 -6.53
N PRO A 55 7.66 -4.21 -7.58
CA PRO A 55 6.86 -5.31 -8.10
C PRO A 55 6.47 -6.31 -6.99
N LEU A 56 5.26 -6.83 -7.09
CA LEU A 56 4.75 -7.87 -6.22
C LEU A 56 5.17 -9.25 -6.75
N ILE A 57 5.34 -10.18 -5.82
CA ILE A 57 5.71 -11.57 -6.12
C ILE A 57 4.44 -12.42 -6.35
N ALA A 58 3.31 -11.98 -5.80
CA ALA A 58 2.00 -12.59 -5.91
C ALA A 58 1.58 -12.90 -7.36
N LYS A 59 0.91 -14.04 -7.53
CA LYS A 59 0.47 -14.54 -8.84
C LYS A 59 -1.00 -14.29 -9.11
N THR A 60 -1.80 -14.10 -8.06
CA THR A 60 -3.21 -13.71 -8.16
C THR A 60 -3.41 -12.30 -7.61
N THR A 61 -4.54 -11.68 -7.93
CA THR A 61 -4.86 -10.34 -7.44
C THR A 61 -5.15 -10.34 -5.94
N GLU A 62 -5.77 -11.41 -5.41
CA GLU A 62 -6.01 -11.54 -3.97
C GLU A 62 -4.68 -11.68 -3.20
N GLU A 63 -3.76 -12.50 -3.69
CA GLU A 63 -2.41 -12.61 -3.11
C GLU A 63 -1.67 -11.27 -3.17
N ALA A 64 -1.83 -10.54 -4.28
CA ALA A 64 -1.20 -9.24 -4.48
C ALA A 64 -1.74 -8.21 -3.48
N ALA A 65 -3.04 -8.26 -3.16
CA ALA A 65 -3.65 -7.40 -2.15
C ALA A 65 -3.10 -7.66 -0.74
N VAL A 66 -2.94 -8.93 -0.37
CA VAL A 66 -2.36 -9.31 0.93
C VAL A 66 -0.88 -8.89 1.01
N GLU A 67 -0.11 -9.15 -0.04
CA GLU A 67 1.31 -8.77 -0.09
C GLU A 67 1.51 -7.26 -0.04
N ALA A 68 0.80 -6.50 -0.89
CA ALA A 68 0.88 -5.04 -0.94
C ALA A 68 0.50 -4.42 0.40
N ARG A 69 -0.56 -4.93 1.04
CA ARG A 69 -0.96 -4.49 2.39
C ARG A 69 0.13 -4.74 3.41
N GLY A 70 0.70 -5.95 3.45
CA GLY A 70 1.77 -6.26 4.41
C GLY A 70 3.01 -5.38 4.24
N ARG A 71 3.37 -5.06 2.98
CA ARG A 71 4.47 -4.13 2.67
C ARG A 71 4.15 -2.71 3.13
N ASP A 72 2.96 -2.19 2.80
CA ASP A 72 2.57 -0.83 3.17
C ASP A 72 2.41 -0.65 4.70
N GLU A 73 1.85 -1.64 5.40
CA GLU A 73 1.81 -1.65 6.87
C GLU A 73 3.22 -1.54 7.47
N ASN A 74 4.20 -2.27 6.91
CA ASN A 74 5.59 -2.19 7.33
C ASN A 74 6.24 -0.84 7.00
N ASP A 75 5.97 -0.29 5.81
CA ASP A 75 6.46 1.04 5.42
C ASP A 75 5.89 2.14 6.32
N ILE A 76 4.63 2.02 6.77
CA ILE A 76 4.02 2.91 7.76
C ILE A 76 4.71 2.77 9.14
N GLU A 77 4.99 1.54 9.57
CA GLU A 77 5.71 1.30 10.83
C GLU A 77 7.11 1.91 10.82
N GLU A 78 7.83 1.80 9.71
CA GLU A 78 9.21 2.30 9.58
C GLU A 78 9.30 3.73 9.03
N LEU A 79 8.15 4.35 8.70
CA LEU A 79 8.05 5.65 8.00
C LEU A 79 8.88 5.69 6.70
N THR A 80 8.99 4.55 6.01
CA THR A 80 9.78 4.46 4.78
C THR A 80 8.97 4.99 3.62
N GLY A 81 9.40 6.12 3.02
CA GLY A 81 8.64 6.78 1.96
C GLY A 81 7.34 7.44 2.44
N ILE A 82 7.20 7.65 3.75
CA ILE A 82 6.03 8.25 4.40
C ILE A 82 6.49 9.38 5.33
N ALA A 83 5.95 10.57 5.12
CA ALA A 83 6.20 11.72 5.99
C ALA A 83 5.35 11.61 7.26
N GLU A 84 5.95 11.88 8.41
CA GLU A 84 5.21 12.04 9.67
C GLU A 84 4.42 13.35 9.65
#